data_AF-A0A948JFV3-F1
#
_entry.id   AF-A0A948JFV3-F1
#
_cell.length_a   1.000
_cell.length_b   1.000
_cell.length_c   1.000
_cell.angle_alpha   90.00
_cell.angle_beta   90.00
_cell.angle_gamma   90.00
#
_symmetry.space_group_name_H-M   'P 1'
#
loop_
_entity.id
_entity.type
_entity.pdbx_description
1 polymer ?
#
loop_
_entity_poly.entity_id
_entity_poly.type
_entity_poly.pdbx_seq_one_letter_code
_entity_poly.pdbx_strand_id
1 'polypeptide(L)'
;MSKHFKIVLFSVLALFAAIGLLFSAVFVAMQFGLLNVRGSALERNSFFTDGTPAETKIASTPCTVEERKVCPWNETPEWEVVAGGLQKDAAIIARVEKETGVSGRLIAAVVIPEQIRFFTSEREVFKRYFEPLKILGSLSQFSLGVSGIKQETAKKVEEYAQDPSSPFYPGPEAAVLLSYPEGVDKNSELFRRLTDDKDHYYSYLYTALYLKEIQAQWRNAGFPINENPEALVTLFNIGFTNSRPNPSPQPGGAPITVGGTTYAFGTLGAEFYRSSLLTEFFPR
;
A
#
# COMPACT_ATOMS: atom_id res chain seq x y z
N MET A 1 46.62 -47.49 3.57
CA MET A 1 46.09 -46.13 3.85
C MET A 1 46.65 -45.65 5.19
N SER A 2 47.40 -44.55 5.22
CA SER A 2 48.08 -44.09 6.45
C SER A 2 47.06 -43.67 7.52
N LYS A 3 47.40 -43.85 8.80
CA LYS A 3 46.54 -43.48 9.93
C LYS A 3 46.14 -41.99 9.88
N HIS A 4 47.04 -41.14 9.42
CA HIS A 4 46.80 -39.71 9.20
C HIS A 4 45.79 -39.44 8.08
N PHE A 5 45.86 -40.17 6.96
CA PHE A 5 44.90 -40.01 5.88
C PHE A 5 43.47 -40.39 6.30
N LYS A 6 43.32 -41.45 7.12
CA LYS A 6 42.03 -41.84 7.70
C LYS A 6 41.44 -40.73 8.59
N ILE A 7 42.26 -40.12 9.45
CA ILE A 7 41.82 -39.06 10.36
C ILE A 7 41.38 -37.82 9.59
N VAL A 8 42.14 -37.41 8.58
CA VAL A 8 41.80 -36.26 7.73
C VAL A 8 40.49 -36.52 6.97
N LEU A 9 40.35 -37.68 6.34
CA LEU A 9 39.14 -38.03 5.61
C LEU A 9 37.90 -38.05 6.52
N PHE A 10 38.02 -38.61 7.72
CA PHE A 10 36.92 -38.66 8.69
C PHE A 10 36.53 -37.27 9.20
N SER A 11 37.52 -36.40 9.41
CA SER A 11 37.28 -35.02 9.86
C SER A 11 36.57 -34.20 8.80
N VAL A 12 36.94 -34.37 7.53
CA VAL A 12 36.27 -33.72 6.39
C VAL A 12 34.83 -34.23 6.26
N LEU A 13 34.60 -35.55 6.32
CA LEU A 13 33.26 -36.13 6.31
C LEU A 13 32.39 -35.63 7.45
N ALA A 14 32.93 -35.54 8.67
CA ALA A 14 32.21 -35.02 9.83
C ALA A 14 31.84 -33.54 9.66
N LEU A 15 32.73 -32.73 9.08
CA LEU A 15 32.46 -31.32 8.78
C LEU A 15 31.32 -31.18 7.76
N PHE A 16 31.36 -31.93 6.66
CA PHE A 16 30.29 -31.91 5.66
C PHE A 16 28.96 -32.41 6.23
N ALA A 17 28.98 -33.44 7.08
CA ALA A 17 27.79 -33.92 7.78
C ALA A 17 27.21 -32.84 8.71
N ALA A 18 28.05 -32.13 9.46
CA ALA A 18 27.61 -31.05 10.35
C ALA A 18 27.00 -29.87 9.56
N ILE A 19 27.61 -29.50 8.44
CA ILE A 19 27.08 -28.46 7.53
C ILE A 19 25.73 -28.91 6.96
N GLY A 20 25.62 -30.16 6.50
CA GLY A 20 24.35 -30.71 6.00
C GLY A 20 23.26 -30.69 7.06
N LEU A 21 23.58 -31.07 8.30
CA LEU A 21 22.65 -31.06 9.44
C LEU A 21 22.19 -29.64 9.77
N LEU A 22 23.09 -28.65 9.71
CA LEU A 22 22.75 -27.23 9.87
C LEU A 22 21.77 -26.76 8.78
N PHE A 23 22.04 -27.06 7.51
CA PHE A 23 21.15 -26.68 6.41
C PHE A 23 19.79 -27.38 6.49
N SER A 24 19.76 -28.66 6.86
CA SER A 24 18.49 -29.37 7.09
C SER A 24 17.71 -28.78 8.26
N ALA A 25 18.37 -28.39 9.35
CA ALA A 25 17.73 -27.74 10.48
C ALA A 25 17.15 -26.37 10.12
N VAL A 26 17.88 -25.56 9.35
CA VAL A 26 17.39 -24.27 8.82
C VAL A 26 16.21 -24.48 7.89
N PHE A 27 16.29 -25.45 6.98
CA PHE A 27 15.18 -25.78 6.07
C PHE A 27 13.91 -26.22 6.82
N VAL A 28 14.06 -27.08 7.83
CA VAL A 28 12.95 -27.48 8.70
C VAL A 28 12.40 -26.28 9.47
N ALA A 29 13.26 -25.43 10.02
CA ALA A 29 12.83 -24.23 10.74
C ALA A 29 12.08 -23.24 9.83
N MET A 30 12.48 -23.11 8.56
CA MET A 30 11.74 -22.35 7.55
C MET A 30 10.39 -23.00 7.21
N GLN A 31 10.35 -24.32 7.01
CA GLN A 31 9.13 -25.06 6.66
C GLN A 31 8.04 -24.99 7.74
N PHE A 32 8.45 -24.96 9.02
CA PHE A 32 7.54 -24.83 10.16
C PHE A 32 7.34 -23.39 10.62
N GLY A 33 7.84 -22.40 9.86
CA GLY A 33 7.67 -20.98 10.18
C GLY A 33 8.36 -20.52 11.47
N LEU A 34 9.29 -21.31 12.02
CA LEU A 34 10.05 -20.96 13.23
C LEU A 34 10.99 -19.76 13.01
N LEU A 35 11.26 -19.42 11.75
CA LEU A 35 12.05 -18.26 11.33
C LEU A 35 11.20 -17.19 10.61
N ASN A 36 9.87 -17.29 10.64
CA ASN A 36 9.03 -16.27 10.01
C ASN A 36 9.13 -14.95 10.78
N VAL A 37 9.57 -13.92 10.07
CA VAL A 37 9.51 -12.54 10.53
C VAL A 37 8.15 -11.97 10.10
N ARG A 38 7.42 -11.35 11.04
CA ARG A 38 6.13 -10.71 10.72
C ARG A 38 6.27 -9.79 9.52
N GLY A 39 5.39 -9.94 8.52
CA GLY A 39 5.38 -9.12 7.31
C GLY A 39 6.33 -9.61 6.21
N SER A 40 6.87 -10.83 6.31
CA SER A 40 7.72 -11.39 5.25
C SER A 40 6.99 -11.44 3.90
N ALA A 41 7.73 -11.19 2.82
CA ALA A 41 7.18 -11.30 1.47
C ALA A 41 6.68 -12.72 1.14
N LEU A 42 7.17 -13.74 1.84
CA LEU A 42 6.76 -15.13 1.69
C LEU A 42 5.35 -15.39 2.24
N GLU A 43 5.00 -14.87 3.43
CA GLU A 43 3.63 -14.97 3.97
C GLU A 43 2.60 -14.22 3.10
N ARG A 44 3.01 -13.11 2.47
CA ARG A 44 2.17 -12.44 1.48
C ARG A 44 2.05 -13.23 0.19
N ASN A 45 3.16 -13.75 -0.33
CA ASN A 45 3.14 -14.52 -1.57
C ASN A 45 2.40 -15.85 -1.41
N SER A 46 2.43 -16.48 -0.22
CA SER A 46 1.69 -17.71 0.05
C SER A 46 0.18 -17.50 0.01
N PHE A 47 -0.32 -16.33 0.44
CA PHE A 47 -1.72 -15.94 0.24
C PHE A 47 -2.14 -15.96 -1.24
N PHE A 48 -1.21 -15.67 -2.16
CA PHE A 48 -1.45 -15.71 -3.60
C PHE A 48 -1.19 -17.10 -4.23
N THR A 49 -0.46 -18.01 -3.58
CA THR A 49 -0.04 -19.30 -4.16
C THR A 49 -0.74 -20.55 -3.61
N ASP A 50 -1.39 -20.51 -2.45
CA ASP A 50 -1.97 -21.70 -1.79
C ASP A 50 -3.35 -22.15 -2.35
N GLY A 51 -3.78 -21.60 -3.48
CA GLY A 51 -4.95 -22.08 -4.21
C GLY A 51 -4.57 -23.02 -5.34
N THR A 52 -4.75 -24.34 -5.17
CA THR A 52 -4.84 -25.26 -6.32
C THR A 52 -5.90 -24.72 -7.30
N PRO A 53 -5.58 -24.53 -8.60
CA PRO A 53 -6.50 -23.94 -9.54
C PRO A 53 -7.59 -24.95 -9.89
N ALA A 54 -8.76 -24.83 -9.27
CA ALA A 54 -9.97 -25.22 -9.95
C ALA A 54 -10.24 -24.12 -10.99
N GLU A 55 -10.02 -24.45 -12.26
CA GLU A 55 -10.25 -23.59 -13.43
C GLU A 55 -11.75 -23.26 -13.64
N THR A 56 -12.39 -22.66 -12.64
CA THR A 56 -13.72 -22.08 -12.81
C THR A 56 -13.53 -20.58 -12.81
N LYS A 57 -13.35 -19.99 -14.01
CA LYS A 57 -13.40 -18.53 -14.19
C LYS A 57 -14.69 -18.04 -13.53
N ILE A 58 -14.59 -17.33 -12.41
CA ILE A 58 -15.77 -16.86 -11.70
C ILE A 58 -16.46 -15.85 -12.62
N ALA A 59 -17.72 -16.14 -12.98
CA ALA A 59 -18.49 -15.26 -13.85
C ALA A 59 -18.54 -13.86 -13.25
N SER A 60 -18.17 -12.91 -14.09
CA SER A 60 -17.92 -11.53 -13.74
C SER A 60 -19.22 -10.72 -13.76
N THR A 61 -19.86 -10.48 -12.62
CA THR A 61 -20.93 -9.46 -12.56
C THR A 61 -20.27 -8.08 -12.45
N PRO A 62 -20.41 -7.19 -13.45
CA PRO A 62 -19.74 -5.88 -13.44
C PRO A 62 -20.36 -4.88 -12.47
N CYS A 63 -21.61 -5.13 -12.06
CA CYS A 63 -22.43 -4.24 -11.26
C CYS A 63 -23.12 -5.03 -10.14
N THR A 64 -23.46 -4.36 -9.04
CA THR A 64 -24.18 -4.99 -7.92
C THR A 64 -25.65 -5.27 -8.27
N VAL A 65 -26.22 -4.48 -9.18
CA VAL A 65 -27.56 -4.71 -9.72
C VAL A 65 -27.47 -5.71 -10.87
N GLU A 66 -28.20 -6.82 -10.75
CA GLU A 66 -28.31 -7.86 -11.78
C GLU A 66 -28.80 -7.26 -13.12
N GLU A 67 -28.37 -7.82 -14.25
CA GLU A 67 -28.69 -7.41 -15.64
C GLU A 67 -27.99 -6.15 -16.18
N ARG A 68 -27.42 -5.28 -15.34
CA ARG A 68 -26.70 -4.08 -15.81
C ARG A 68 -25.29 -4.45 -16.29
N LYS A 69 -24.97 -4.15 -17.55
CA LYS A 69 -23.64 -4.39 -18.16
C LYS A 69 -22.59 -3.31 -17.86
N VAL A 70 -23.05 -2.08 -17.60
CA VAL A 70 -22.20 -0.90 -17.33
C VAL A 70 -22.82 -0.10 -16.19
N CYS A 71 -22.03 0.24 -15.18
CA CYS A 71 -22.44 1.05 -14.03
C CYS A 71 -21.29 1.96 -13.58
N PRO A 72 -21.61 3.03 -12.83
CA PRO A 72 -20.61 3.83 -12.14
C PRO A 72 -19.78 3.00 -11.15
N TRP A 73 -18.55 3.45 -10.88
CA TRP A 73 -17.63 2.77 -9.97
C TRP A 73 -18.22 2.50 -8.57
N ASN A 74 -19.11 3.37 -8.07
CA ASN A 74 -19.73 3.24 -6.74
C ASN A 74 -20.94 2.29 -6.71
N GLU A 75 -21.23 1.59 -7.80
CA GLU A 75 -22.25 0.54 -7.89
C GLU A 75 -21.61 -0.83 -8.22
N THR A 76 -20.33 -0.98 -7.89
CA THR A 76 -19.52 -2.17 -8.20
C THR A 76 -19.23 -2.97 -6.94
N PRO A 77 -19.07 -4.30 -7.05
CA PRO A 77 -18.65 -5.12 -5.91
C PRO A 77 -17.32 -4.66 -5.31
N GLU A 78 -16.38 -4.20 -6.15
CA GLU A 78 -15.10 -3.65 -5.74
C GLU A 78 -15.28 -2.45 -4.81
N TRP A 79 -16.19 -1.52 -5.14
CA TRP A 79 -16.51 -0.39 -4.26
C TRP A 79 -17.05 -0.84 -2.91
N GLU A 80 -17.96 -1.82 -2.85
CA GLU A 80 -18.48 -2.28 -1.55
C GLU A 80 -17.37 -2.81 -0.63
N VAL A 81 -16.37 -3.49 -1.20
CA VAL A 81 -15.20 -3.98 -0.46
C VAL A 81 -14.34 -2.82 0.02
N VAL A 82 -14.05 -1.85 -0.87
CA VAL A 82 -13.28 -0.65 -0.52
C VAL A 82 -13.98 0.15 0.58
N ALA A 83 -15.29 0.37 0.45
CA ALA A 83 -16.09 1.08 1.43
C ALA A 83 -16.07 0.38 2.80
N GLY A 84 -16.30 -0.95 2.83
CA GLY A 84 -16.23 -1.72 4.07
C GLY A 84 -14.84 -1.72 4.72
N GLY A 85 -13.78 -1.78 3.91
CA GLY A 85 -12.41 -1.68 4.39
C GLY A 85 -12.09 -0.31 4.99
N LEU A 86 -12.45 0.77 4.30
CA LEU A 86 -12.27 2.14 4.81
C LEU A 86 -13.10 2.41 6.08
N GLN A 87 -14.29 1.83 6.19
CA GLN A 87 -15.09 1.92 7.42
C GLN A 87 -14.40 1.27 8.61
N LYS A 88 -13.76 0.10 8.43
CA LYS A 88 -12.99 -0.58 9.47
C LYS A 88 -11.78 0.25 9.91
N ASP A 89 -11.14 0.93 8.95
CA ASP A 89 -9.96 1.75 9.19
C ASP A 89 -10.28 3.21 9.57
N ALA A 90 -11.55 3.58 9.71
CA ALA A 90 -11.98 4.96 9.94
C ALA A 90 -11.32 5.59 11.17
N ALA A 91 -11.18 4.82 12.27
CA ALA A 91 -10.51 5.30 13.48
C ALA A 91 -9.01 5.54 13.28
N ILE A 92 -8.35 4.71 12.48
CA ILE A 92 -6.92 4.86 12.13
C ILE A 92 -6.73 6.11 11.26
N ILE A 93 -7.57 6.28 10.24
CA ILE A 93 -7.53 7.45 9.36
C ILE A 93 -7.81 8.74 10.15
N ALA A 94 -8.80 8.73 11.05
CA ALA A 94 -9.10 9.88 11.91
C ALA A 94 -7.93 10.25 12.84
N ARG A 95 -7.20 9.24 13.33
CA ARG A 95 -5.96 9.48 14.09
C ARG A 95 -4.90 10.17 13.22
N VAL A 96 -4.66 9.66 12.02
CA VAL A 96 -3.68 10.26 11.09
C VAL A 96 -4.09 11.68 10.71
N GLU A 97 -5.37 11.94 10.47
CA GLU A 97 -5.90 13.28 10.21
C GLU A 97 -5.58 14.22 11.38
N LYS A 98 -5.83 13.80 12.62
CA LYS A 98 -5.53 14.60 13.81
C LYS A 98 -4.03 14.92 13.97
N GLU A 99 -3.17 13.94 13.70
CA GLU A 99 -1.72 14.07 13.88
C GLU A 99 -1.05 14.87 12.74
N THR A 100 -1.60 14.83 11.53
CA THR A 100 -0.99 15.44 10.33
C THR A 100 -1.68 16.72 9.88
N GLY A 101 -2.97 16.90 10.23
CA GLY A 101 -3.84 17.95 9.70
C GLY A 101 -4.34 17.69 8.27
N VAL A 102 -4.06 16.53 7.68
CA VAL A 102 -4.53 16.16 6.34
C VAL A 102 -5.89 15.47 6.45
N SER A 103 -6.88 16.00 5.74
CA SER A 103 -8.25 15.44 5.73
C SER A 103 -8.28 13.93 5.50
N GLY A 104 -8.95 13.20 6.37
CA GLY A 104 -9.20 11.76 6.21
C GLY A 104 -9.95 11.45 4.93
N ARG A 105 -10.80 12.38 4.47
CA ARG A 105 -11.50 12.27 3.17
C ARG A 105 -10.54 12.35 2.00
N LEU A 106 -9.50 13.18 2.07
CA LEU A 106 -8.46 13.24 1.06
C LEU A 106 -7.57 11.98 1.09
N ILE A 107 -7.24 11.47 2.28
CA ILE A 107 -6.50 10.21 2.43
C ILE A 107 -7.28 9.05 1.80
N ALA A 108 -8.57 8.94 2.11
CA ALA A 108 -9.45 7.93 1.50
C ALA A 108 -9.57 8.09 -0.03
N ALA A 109 -9.63 9.33 -0.53
CA ALA A 109 -9.68 9.62 -1.97
C ALA A 109 -8.45 9.11 -2.74
N VAL A 110 -7.28 9.01 -2.09
CA VAL A 110 -6.08 8.40 -2.67
C VAL A 110 -6.18 6.87 -2.68
N VAL A 111 -6.73 6.28 -1.63
CA VAL A 111 -6.76 4.82 -1.41
C VAL A 111 -7.76 4.12 -2.31
N ILE A 112 -8.91 4.75 -2.58
CA ILE A 112 -9.99 4.16 -3.40
C ILE A 112 -9.52 3.75 -4.80
N PRO A 113 -8.92 4.62 -5.62
CA PRO A 113 -8.45 4.23 -6.94
C PRO A 113 -7.37 3.14 -6.89
N GLU A 114 -6.51 3.12 -5.87
CA GLU A 114 -5.54 2.03 -5.69
C GLU A 114 -6.21 0.68 -5.47
N GLN A 115 -7.16 0.63 -4.53
CA GLN A 115 -7.81 -0.61 -4.15
C GLN A 115 -8.75 -1.12 -5.26
N ILE A 116 -9.48 -0.23 -5.94
CA ILE A 116 -10.28 -0.62 -7.11
C ILE A 116 -9.39 -1.15 -8.23
N ARG A 117 -8.26 -0.50 -8.52
CA ARG A 117 -7.30 -1.00 -9.53
C ARG A 117 -6.78 -2.39 -9.18
N PHE A 118 -6.50 -2.62 -7.90
CA PHE A 118 -6.02 -3.92 -7.43
C PHE A 118 -7.10 -5.00 -7.57
N PHE A 119 -8.31 -4.76 -7.12
CA PHE A 119 -9.40 -5.73 -7.18
C PHE A 119 -9.85 -6.06 -8.60
N THR A 120 -9.77 -5.10 -9.51
CA THR A 120 -10.05 -5.32 -10.94
C THR A 120 -8.93 -6.09 -11.64
N SER A 121 -7.68 -5.97 -11.19
CA SER A 121 -6.54 -6.70 -11.75
C SER A 121 -6.40 -8.12 -11.19
N GLU A 122 -6.69 -8.31 -9.89
CA GLU A 122 -6.53 -9.58 -9.16
C GLU A 122 -7.89 -10.24 -8.87
N ARG A 123 -8.72 -10.40 -9.91
CA ARG A 123 -10.15 -10.73 -9.77
C ARG A 123 -10.43 -12.04 -9.03
N GLU A 124 -9.66 -13.10 -9.29
CA GLU A 124 -9.86 -14.39 -8.65
C GLU A 124 -9.55 -14.32 -7.15
N VAL A 125 -8.48 -13.60 -6.78
CA VAL A 125 -8.12 -13.36 -5.38
C VAL A 125 -9.14 -12.45 -4.70
N PHE A 126 -9.61 -11.42 -5.41
CA PHE A 126 -10.69 -10.54 -4.97
C PHE A 126 -11.94 -11.33 -4.56
N LYS A 127 -12.46 -12.17 -5.47
CA LYS A 127 -13.67 -12.97 -5.22
C LYS A 127 -13.51 -13.97 -4.09
N ARG A 128 -12.33 -14.58 -3.97
CA ARG A 128 -12.10 -15.65 -2.99
C ARG A 128 -11.88 -15.14 -1.57
N TYR A 129 -11.24 -13.98 -1.40
CA TYR A 129 -10.77 -13.54 -0.09
C TYR A 129 -11.25 -12.14 0.31
N PHE A 130 -11.20 -11.17 -0.61
CA PHE A 130 -11.48 -9.77 -0.27
C PHE A 130 -12.98 -9.46 -0.22
N GLU A 131 -13.75 -10.00 -1.18
CA GLU A 131 -15.19 -9.79 -1.26
C GLU A 131 -15.96 -10.31 -0.03
N PRO A 132 -15.74 -11.54 0.47
CA PRO A 132 -16.46 -12.04 1.64
C PRO A 132 -16.07 -11.32 2.94
N LEU A 133 -14.80 -10.90 3.05
CA LEU A 133 -14.27 -10.32 4.28
C LEU A 133 -14.45 -8.80 4.34
N LYS A 134 -14.70 -8.12 3.21
CA LYS A 134 -14.77 -6.66 3.10
C LYS A 134 -13.54 -5.99 3.74
N ILE A 135 -12.35 -6.39 3.30
CA ILE A 135 -11.05 -5.87 3.77
C ILE A 135 -10.25 -5.28 2.61
N LEU A 136 -9.36 -4.34 2.92
CA LEU A 136 -8.42 -3.78 1.94
C LEU A 136 -7.27 -4.76 1.67
N GLY A 137 -6.73 -4.72 0.46
CA GLY A 137 -5.55 -5.50 0.08
C GLY A 137 -4.25 -4.75 0.37
N SER A 138 -3.30 -5.42 1.01
CA SER A 138 -1.90 -5.01 0.92
C SER A 138 -1.40 -5.30 -0.48
N LEU A 139 -0.99 -4.25 -1.18
CA LEU A 139 -0.53 -4.33 -2.56
C LEU A 139 0.83 -5.08 -2.66
N SER A 140 1.21 -5.49 -3.88
CA SER A 140 2.34 -6.38 -4.17
C SER A 140 3.72 -5.78 -3.82
N GLN A 141 4.82 -6.48 -4.10
CA GLN A 141 6.19 -6.01 -3.80
C GLN A 141 6.54 -4.63 -4.41
N PHE A 142 5.78 -4.13 -5.39
CA PHE A 142 6.04 -2.86 -6.07
C PHE A 142 5.22 -1.68 -5.54
N SER A 143 4.25 -1.90 -4.65
CA SER A 143 3.36 -0.88 -4.08
C SER A 143 2.88 -1.41 -2.73
N LEU A 144 3.23 -0.77 -1.63
CA LEU A 144 3.06 -1.33 -0.28
C LEU A 144 1.82 -0.78 0.42
N GLY A 145 1.26 -1.57 1.32
CA GLY A 145 0.12 -1.20 2.14
C GLY A 145 -1.17 -1.01 1.35
N VAL A 146 -2.14 -0.37 1.97
CA VAL A 146 -3.48 -0.14 1.39
C VAL A 146 -3.52 1.04 0.42
N SER A 147 -2.54 1.95 0.51
CA SER A 147 -2.41 3.10 -0.39
C SER A 147 -1.39 2.90 -1.51
N GLY A 148 -0.71 1.76 -1.58
CA GLY A 148 0.18 1.43 -2.69
C GLY A 148 1.45 2.28 -2.79
N ILE A 149 1.86 2.91 -1.70
CA ILE A 149 3.08 3.72 -1.70
C ILE A 149 4.32 2.83 -1.94
N LYS A 150 5.19 3.24 -2.84
CA LYS A 150 6.46 2.54 -3.08
C LYS A 150 7.42 2.80 -1.93
N GLN A 151 8.24 1.81 -1.57
CA GLN A 151 9.25 2.00 -0.52
C GLN A 151 10.21 3.16 -0.83
N GLU A 152 10.64 3.31 -2.08
CA GLU A 152 11.48 4.43 -2.51
C GLU A 152 10.77 5.79 -2.42
N THR A 153 9.44 5.83 -2.64
CA THR A 153 8.65 7.05 -2.42
C THR A 153 8.57 7.36 -0.93
N ALA A 154 8.37 6.35 -0.09
CA ALA A 154 8.32 6.51 1.36
C ALA A 154 9.67 7.00 1.94
N LYS A 155 10.80 6.54 1.41
CA LYS A 155 12.12 7.08 1.75
C LYS A 155 12.23 8.57 1.42
N LYS A 156 11.73 8.99 0.25
CA LYS A 156 11.69 10.43 -0.11
C LYS A 156 10.83 11.26 0.84
N VAL A 157 9.71 10.71 1.30
CA VAL A 157 8.88 11.35 2.34
C VAL A 157 9.72 11.56 3.62
N GLU A 158 10.49 10.56 4.04
CA GLU A 158 11.39 10.75 5.20
C GLU A 158 12.48 11.78 4.98
N GLU A 159 13.08 11.81 3.78
CA GLU A 159 14.09 12.78 3.40
C GLU A 159 13.52 14.22 3.45
N TYR A 160 12.37 14.45 2.83
CA TYR A 160 11.74 15.76 2.79
C TYR A 160 11.20 16.20 4.16
N ALA A 161 10.66 15.28 4.96
CA ALA A 161 10.24 15.58 6.33
C ALA A 161 11.38 16.05 7.23
N GLN A 162 12.63 15.70 6.91
CA GLN A 162 13.83 16.06 7.69
C GLN A 162 14.59 17.27 7.14
N ASP A 163 14.20 17.80 5.99
CA ASP A 163 14.90 18.89 5.31
C ASP A 163 14.08 20.18 5.25
N PRO A 164 14.26 21.12 6.20
CA PRO A 164 13.60 22.42 6.18
C PRO A 164 13.89 23.29 4.95
N SER A 165 14.95 22.99 4.20
CA SER A 165 15.30 23.70 2.98
C SER A 165 14.60 23.14 1.74
N SER A 166 14.03 21.94 1.84
CA SER A 166 13.29 21.31 0.75
C SER A 166 12.04 22.12 0.40
N PRO A 167 11.73 22.32 -0.89
CA PRO A 167 10.44 22.91 -1.28
C PRO A 167 9.26 22.04 -0.84
N PHE A 168 9.49 20.75 -0.60
CA PHE A 168 8.51 19.79 -0.12
C PHE A 168 8.37 19.77 1.40
N TYR A 169 9.14 20.56 2.17
CA TYR A 169 9.15 20.45 3.63
C TYR A 169 7.74 20.59 4.23
N PRO A 170 7.21 19.53 4.89
CA PRO A 170 5.82 19.49 5.35
C PRO A 170 5.63 20.17 6.72
N GLY A 171 6.71 20.49 7.43
CA GLY A 171 6.68 21.04 8.78
C GLY A 171 7.46 20.19 9.80
N PRO A 172 7.83 20.76 10.95
CA PRO A 172 8.69 20.11 11.95
C PRO A 172 8.07 18.88 12.61
N GLU A 173 6.75 18.80 12.67
CA GLU A 173 6.00 17.69 13.26
C GLU A 173 6.16 16.38 12.46
N ALA A 174 6.41 16.46 11.16
CA ALA A 174 6.48 15.28 10.29
C ALA A 174 7.64 14.35 10.67
N ALA A 175 8.83 14.91 10.94
CA ALA A 175 10.00 14.13 11.34
C ALA A 175 9.78 13.35 12.64
N VAL A 176 9.00 13.91 13.58
CA VAL A 176 8.68 13.26 14.86
C VAL A 176 7.80 12.03 14.62
N LEU A 177 6.77 12.16 13.77
CA LEU A 177 5.85 11.07 13.42
C LEU A 177 6.54 9.90 12.71
N LEU A 178 7.66 10.17 12.01
CA LEU A 178 8.44 9.17 11.27
C LEU A 178 9.60 8.58 12.08
N SER A 179 9.81 9.02 13.32
CA SER A 179 10.95 8.60 14.14
C SER A 179 11.07 7.08 14.29
N TYR A 180 12.30 6.58 14.24
CA TYR A 180 12.61 5.15 14.37
C TYR A 180 13.10 4.84 15.80
N PRO A 181 12.79 3.65 16.34
CA PRO A 181 13.46 3.18 17.54
C PRO A 181 14.97 3.10 17.35
N GLU A 182 15.74 3.27 18.43
CA GLU A 182 17.20 3.21 18.37
C GLU A 182 17.69 1.81 17.96
N GLY A 183 18.70 1.74 17.10
CA GLY A 183 19.36 0.48 16.71
C GLY A 183 18.62 -0.39 15.68
N VAL A 184 17.50 0.07 15.11
CA VAL A 184 16.76 -0.69 14.09
C VAL A 184 17.31 -0.52 12.68
N ASP A 185 17.22 -1.55 11.86
CA ASP A 185 17.41 -1.42 10.41
C ASP A 185 16.23 -0.66 9.79
N LYS A 186 16.49 0.57 9.35
CA LYS A 186 15.44 1.47 8.84
C LYS A 186 14.72 0.90 7.62
N ASN A 187 15.42 0.22 6.72
CA ASN A 187 14.80 -0.34 5.52
C ASN A 187 13.80 -1.45 5.85
N SER A 188 14.19 -2.39 6.72
CA SER A 188 13.32 -3.48 7.15
C SER A 188 12.15 -2.95 7.98
N GLU A 189 12.39 -1.99 8.87
CA GLU A 189 11.34 -1.38 9.68
C GLU A 189 10.37 -0.56 8.84
N LEU A 190 10.85 0.22 7.86
CA LEU A 190 10.00 0.93 6.91
C LEU A 190 9.09 -0.03 6.15
N PHE A 191 9.67 -1.11 5.62
CA PHE A 191 8.91 -2.12 4.92
C PHE A 191 7.84 -2.73 5.84
N ARG A 192 8.21 -3.11 7.07
CA ARG A 192 7.28 -3.66 8.07
C ARG A 192 6.14 -2.69 8.37
N ARG A 193 6.44 -1.40 8.60
CA ARG A 193 5.46 -0.33 8.84
C ARG A 193 4.44 -0.24 7.69
N LEU A 194 4.93 -0.24 6.45
CA LEU A 194 4.08 -0.10 5.28
C LEU A 194 3.27 -1.35 4.95
N THR A 195 3.69 -2.54 5.42
CA THR A 195 3.04 -3.82 5.10
C THR A 195 2.38 -4.50 6.30
N ASP A 196 2.13 -3.76 7.38
CA ASP A 196 1.43 -4.31 8.55
C ASP A 196 -0.04 -4.55 8.18
N ASP A 197 -0.47 -5.81 8.19
CA ASP A 197 -1.81 -6.26 7.80
C ASP A 197 -2.86 -6.07 8.90
N LYS A 198 -2.42 -5.72 10.11
CA LYS A 198 -3.28 -5.55 11.29
C LYS A 198 -3.41 -4.11 11.72
N ASP A 199 -2.44 -3.28 11.35
CA ASP A 199 -2.44 -1.85 11.63
C ASP A 199 -1.96 -1.05 10.42
N HIS A 200 -2.91 -0.53 9.65
CA HIS A 200 -2.63 0.28 8.47
C HIS A 200 -2.17 1.71 8.79
N TYR A 201 -1.94 2.06 10.06
CA TYR A 201 -1.55 3.41 10.49
C TYR A 201 -0.43 4.01 9.66
N TYR A 202 0.68 3.30 9.46
CA TYR A 202 1.80 3.84 8.68
C TYR A 202 1.49 3.94 7.19
N SER A 203 0.67 3.05 6.61
CA SER A 203 0.22 3.21 5.22
C SER A 203 -0.53 4.53 5.05
N TYR A 204 -1.42 4.88 5.99
CA TYR A 204 -2.14 6.15 5.95
C TYR A 204 -1.26 7.36 6.32
N LEU A 205 -0.37 7.22 7.30
CA LEU A 205 0.55 8.28 7.71
C LEU A 205 1.45 8.72 6.55
N TYR A 206 2.09 7.78 5.86
CA TYR A 206 2.95 8.12 4.72
C TYR A 206 2.14 8.70 3.56
N THR A 207 0.88 8.29 3.40
CA THR A 207 -0.04 8.89 2.42
C THR A 207 -0.33 10.35 2.76
N ALA A 208 -0.65 10.64 4.02
CA ALA A 208 -0.90 11.99 4.50
C ALA A 208 0.33 12.89 4.38
N LEU A 209 1.51 12.40 4.79
CA LEU A 209 2.75 13.17 4.70
C LEU A 209 3.14 13.44 3.26
N TYR A 210 3.01 12.47 2.35
CA TYR A 210 3.21 12.71 0.92
C TYR A 210 2.31 13.84 0.39
N LEU A 211 1.01 13.81 0.73
CA LEU A 211 0.06 14.85 0.33
C LEU A 211 0.47 16.22 0.87
N LYS A 212 0.89 16.27 2.13
CA LYS A 212 1.35 17.49 2.80
C LYS A 212 2.61 18.07 2.15
N GLU A 213 3.54 17.21 1.73
CA GLU A 213 4.76 17.59 1.02
C GLU A 213 4.47 18.17 -0.38
N ILE A 214 3.56 17.53 -1.13
CA ILE A 214 3.08 18.07 -2.40
C ILE A 214 2.40 19.42 -2.19
N GLN A 215 1.50 19.53 -1.20
CA GLN A 215 0.85 20.79 -0.87
C GLN A 215 1.86 21.88 -0.50
N ALA A 216 2.92 21.55 0.25
CA ALA A 216 3.99 22.47 0.60
C ALA A 216 4.71 22.99 -0.65
N GLN A 217 5.13 22.10 -1.55
CA GLN A 217 5.80 22.48 -2.80
C GLN A 217 4.95 23.42 -3.65
N TRP A 218 3.68 23.08 -3.84
CA TRP A 218 2.76 23.88 -4.66
C TRP A 218 2.42 25.23 -4.03
N ARG A 219 2.22 25.27 -2.72
CA ARG A 219 2.02 26.52 -1.97
C ARG A 219 3.25 27.43 -2.07
N ASN A 220 4.45 26.87 -1.89
CA ASN A 220 5.72 27.62 -1.97
C ASN A 220 5.97 28.19 -3.38
N ALA A 221 5.45 27.53 -4.41
CA ALA A 221 5.51 27.99 -5.80
C ALA A 221 4.40 28.99 -6.18
N GLY A 222 3.49 29.35 -5.26
CA GLY A 222 2.41 30.30 -5.50
C GLY A 222 1.16 29.71 -6.16
N PHE A 223 1.04 28.38 -6.22
CA PHE A 223 -0.09 27.67 -6.83
C PHE A 223 -0.70 26.67 -5.84
N PRO A 224 -1.28 27.10 -4.70
CA PRO A 224 -1.81 26.16 -3.70
C PRO A 224 -2.91 25.27 -4.30
N ILE A 225 -2.83 23.96 -4.04
CA ILE A 225 -3.77 22.93 -4.54
C ILE A 225 -4.49 22.18 -3.40
N ASN A 226 -4.53 22.75 -2.20
CA ASN A 226 -5.15 22.15 -1.01
C ASN A 226 -6.60 21.70 -1.27
N GLU A 227 -7.36 22.49 -2.02
CA GLU A 227 -8.76 22.23 -2.38
C GLU A 227 -8.92 21.52 -3.74
N ASN A 228 -7.82 21.05 -4.34
CA ASN A 228 -7.83 20.36 -5.63
C ASN A 228 -7.50 18.86 -5.43
N PRO A 229 -8.48 18.05 -4.99
CA PRO A 229 -8.26 16.62 -4.73
C PRO A 229 -7.82 15.89 -6.00
N GLU A 230 -8.28 16.33 -7.17
CA GLU A 230 -7.95 15.70 -8.44
C GLU A 230 -6.45 15.82 -8.75
N ALA A 231 -5.87 17.01 -8.60
CA ALA A 231 -4.43 17.22 -8.75
C ALA A 231 -3.62 16.43 -7.70
N LEU A 232 -4.05 16.47 -6.44
CA LEU A 232 -3.35 15.79 -5.34
C LEU A 232 -3.34 14.27 -5.51
N VAL A 233 -4.49 13.67 -5.85
CA VAL A 233 -4.61 12.23 -6.08
C VAL A 233 -3.86 11.81 -7.35
N THR A 234 -3.89 12.61 -8.42
CA THR A 234 -3.04 12.38 -9.61
C THR A 234 -1.56 12.37 -9.23
N LEU A 235 -1.09 13.38 -8.49
CA LEU A 235 0.32 13.51 -8.09
C LEU A 235 0.77 12.38 -7.18
N PHE A 236 -0.11 11.84 -6.33
CA PHE A 236 0.19 10.63 -5.58
C PHE A 236 0.46 9.44 -6.51
N ASN A 237 -0.37 9.24 -7.53
CA ASN A 237 -0.21 8.13 -8.48
C ASN A 237 1.06 8.23 -9.33
N ILE A 238 1.43 9.44 -9.76
CA ILE A 238 2.56 9.65 -10.70
C ILE A 238 3.87 10.05 -10.00
N GLY A 239 3.87 10.33 -8.70
CA GLY A 239 5.07 10.56 -7.90
C GLY A 239 5.66 11.97 -7.96
N PHE A 240 6.53 12.30 -7.00
CA PHE A 240 7.17 13.61 -6.81
C PHE A 240 7.85 14.19 -8.06
N THR A 241 8.48 13.34 -8.87
CA THR A 241 9.23 13.77 -10.07
C THR A 241 8.34 14.44 -11.13
N ASN A 242 7.05 14.13 -11.10
CA ASN A 242 6.06 14.72 -12.00
C ASN A 242 5.35 15.94 -11.39
N SER A 243 5.65 16.29 -10.14
CA SER A 243 5.08 17.45 -9.46
C SER A 243 5.73 18.74 -9.95
N ARG A 244 5.05 19.40 -10.90
CA ARG A 244 5.46 20.66 -11.52
C ARG A 244 4.38 21.72 -11.27
N PRO A 245 4.53 22.56 -10.24
CA PRO A 245 3.55 23.58 -9.89
C PRO A 245 3.25 24.52 -11.07
N ASN A 246 1.97 24.77 -11.30
CA ASN A 246 1.48 25.62 -12.38
C ASN A 246 0.05 26.10 -12.07
N PRO A 247 -0.48 27.15 -12.75
CA PRO A 247 -1.78 27.72 -12.41
C PRO A 247 -2.99 26.84 -12.77
N SER A 248 -2.82 25.84 -13.63
CA SER A 248 -3.92 25.04 -14.19
C SER A 248 -3.56 23.56 -14.25
N PRO A 249 -3.34 22.89 -13.09
CA PRO A 249 -3.04 21.46 -13.06
C PRO A 249 -4.15 20.67 -13.75
N GLN A 250 -3.76 19.66 -14.52
CA GLN A 250 -4.69 18.79 -15.22
C GLN A 250 -4.87 17.46 -14.49
N PRO A 251 -6.09 16.88 -14.48
CA PRO A 251 -6.30 15.51 -14.06
C PRO A 251 -5.46 14.52 -14.86
N GLY A 252 -5.07 13.43 -14.21
CA GLY A 252 -4.43 12.31 -14.88
C GLY A 252 -4.16 11.13 -13.96
N GLY A 253 -3.10 10.41 -14.28
CA GLY A 253 -2.73 9.14 -13.66
C GLY A 253 -3.15 7.94 -14.50
N ALA A 254 -2.82 6.75 -14.01
CA ALA A 254 -3.10 5.51 -14.71
C ALA A 254 -4.63 5.31 -14.95
N PRO A 255 -5.06 4.79 -16.10
CA PRO A 255 -6.46 4.47 -16.32
C PRO A 255 -6.89 3.29 -15.43
N ILE A 256 -8.11 3.35 -14.90
CA ILE A 256 -8.75 2.29 -14.12
C ILE A 256 -10.08 1.95 -14.80
N THR A 257 -10.26 0.69 -15.19
CA THR A 257 -11.53 0.21 -15.74
C THR A 257 -12.28 -0.57 -14.69
N VAL A 258 -13.46 -0.07 -14.31
CA VAL A 258 -14.36 -0.70 -13.32
C VAL A 258 -15.81 -0.44 -13.72
N GLY A 259 -16.72 -1.39 -13.50
CA GLY A 259 -18.13 -1.24 -13.89
C GLY A 259 -18.34 -1.03 -15.40
N GLY A 260 -17.37 -1.41 -16.25
CA GLY A 260 -17.42 -1.17 -17.69
C GLY A 260 -17.08 0.26 -18.14
N THR A 261 -16.65 1.13 -17.22
CA THR A 261 -16.21 2.50 -17.52
C THR A 261 -14.73 2.69 -17.15
N THR A 262 -14.00 3.47 -17.94
CA THR A 262 -12.59 3.81 -17.66
C THR A 262 -12.50 5.21 -17.06
N TYR A 263 -11.85 5.30 -15.91
CA TYR A 263 -11.61 6.53 -15.17
C TYR A 263 -10.11 6.84 -15.15
N ALA A 264 -9.76 8.13 -15.15
CA ALA A 264 -8.43 8.53 -14.73
C ALA A 264 -8.30 8.38 -13.20
N PHE A 265 -7.13 7.97 -12.71
CA PHE A 265 -6.87 7.76 -11.29
C PHE A 265 -7.27 8.95 -10.41
N GLY A 266 -6.82 10.16 -10.78
CA GLY A 266 -7.14 11.40 -10.07
C GLY A 266 -8.63 11.73 -10.07
N THR A 267 -9.28 11.53 -11.21
CA THR A 267 -10.71 11.82 -11.38
C THR A 267 -11.56 10.90 -10.50
N LEU A 268 -11.26 9.59 -10.45
CA LEU A 268 -11.98 8.65 -9.60
C LEU A 268 -11.87 9.01 -8.10
N GLY A 269 -10.67 9.34 -7.63
CA GLY A 269 -10.48 9.80 -6.26
C GLY A 269 -11.22 11.11 -5.96
N ALA A 270 -11.19 12.06 -6.91
CA ALA A 270 -11.88 13.33 -6.78
C ALA A 270 -13.41 13.20 -6.81
N GLU A 271 -13.96 12.25 -7.57
CA GLU A 271 -15.38 11.91 -7.56
C GLU A 271 -15.81 11.43 -6.17
N PHE A 272 -15.04 10.53 -5.53
CA PHE A 272 -15.29 10.16 -4.14
C PHE A 272 -15.21 11.38 -3.22
N TYR A 273 -14.13 12.17 -3.30
CA TYR A 273 -13.91 13.33 -2.43
C TYR A 273 -15.10 14.29 -2.47
N ARG A 274 -15.70 14.50 -3.64
CA ARG A 274 -16.85 15.41 -3.82
C ARG A 274 -18.21 14.76 -3.55
N SER A 275 -18.27 13.43 -3.46
CA SER A 275 -19.52 12.69 -3.25
C SER A 275 -20.14 12.91 -1.86
N SER A 276 -21.29 12.27 -1.61
CA SER A 276 -21.86 12.13 -0.26
C SER A 276 -21.53 10.77 0.37
N LEU A 277 -20.67 9.97 -0.26
CA LEU A 277 -20.31 8.65 0.23
C LEU A 277 -19.39 8.76 1.46
N LEU A 278 -19.64 7.89 2.44
CA LEU A 278 -18.87 7.75 3.68
C LEU A 278 -18.70 9.05 4.48
N THR A 279 -19.59 10.05 4.33
CA THR A 279 -19.49 11.33 5.05
C THR A 279 -19.63 11.20 6.56
N GLU A 280 -20.26 10.13 7.04
CA GLU A 280 -20.30 9.76 8.47
C GLU A 280 -18.90 9.49 9.04
N PHE A 281 -18.01 8.90 8.24
CA PHE A 281 -16.65 8.53 8.65
C PHE A 281 -15.61 9.56 8.21
N PHE A 282 -15.81 10.17 7.04
CA PHE A 282 -14.90 11.12 6.41
C PHE A 282 -15.68 12.38 5.98
N PRO A 283 -15.85 13.37 6.89
CA PRO A 283 -16.58 14.60 6.60
C PRO A 283 -15.96 15.41 5.44
N ARG A 284 -16.77 16.29 4.85
CA ARG A 284 -16.33 17.22 3.79
C ARG A 284 -15.50 18.36 4.34
#